data_AF-A0ABD5GD65-F1
#
_entry.id   AF-A0ABD5GD65-F1
#
_cell.length_a   1.000
_cell.length_b   1.000
_cell.length_c   1.000
_cell.angle_alpha   90.00
_cell.angle_beta   90.00
_cell.angle_gamma   90.00
#
_symmetry.space_group_name_H-M   'P 1'
#
loop_
_entity.id
_entity.type
_entity.pdbx_description
1 polymer ?
#
loop_
_entity_poly.entity_id
_entity_poly.type
_entity_poly.pdbx_seq_one_letter_code
_entity_poly.pdbx_strand_id
1 'polypeptide(L)'
;MKLNIQSMHTPGLLLATNLVQLANSIAHARSLVTAAYSHAREIATAEANHEAADFCGDPYAHNCGRPHCRPSDSYTGPQPALTRRFFEVDAVAEAAPLPAGVPEGWKLVPMEPTPEMREAFHASYERYEEGYGECPDSQWKAMLRNTPTPPAPEQQRAVFAIPDMDEHLLQILGRPNFRCGHIAQVLRLGGAEINPKAEHEQAAVVHWMLTLYLAHGAKWWEVATEEIKRIQSEHPAEPSLGGE
;
A
#
# COMPACT_ATOMS: atom_id res chain seq x y z
N MET A 1 -5.31 -51.05 56.72
CA MET A 1 -5.32 -51.35 55.27
C MET A 1 -6.04 -50.22 54.55
N LYS A 2 -5.30 -49.37 53.82
CA LYS A 2 -5.87 -48.39 52.88
C LYS A 2 -5.26 -48.71 51.51
N LEU A 3 -6.10 -49.12 50.57
CA LEU A 3 -5.70 -49.36 49.18
C LEU A 3 -5.47 -48.01 48.50
N ASN A 4 -4.25 -47.78 48.03
CA ASN A 4 -3.90 -46.64 47.19
C ASN A 4 -4.15 -47.02 45.74
N ILE A 5 -5.24 -46.52 45.15
CA ILE A 5 -5.59 -46.75 43.74
C ILE A 5 -4.73 -45.81 42.91
N GLN A 6 -3.80 -46.39 42.16
CA GLN A 6 -2.99 -45.68 41.18
C GLN A 6 -3.88 -45.04 40.11
N SER A 7 -3.58 -43.77 39.83
CA SER A 7 -4.11 -42.99 38.71
C SER A 7 -3.84 -43.73 37.39
N MET A 8 -4.90 -44.27 36.79
CA MET A 8 -4.85 -44.74 35.41
C MET A 8 -5.03 -43.53 34.49
N HIS A 9 -3.92 -42.93 34.07
CA HIS A 9 -3.94 -42.03 32.91
C HIS A 9 -4.35 -42.83 31.68
N THR A 10 -5.48 -42.47 31.08
CA THR A 10 -6.08 -43.11 29.91
C THR A 10 -5.27 -42.79 28.64
N PRO A 11 -4.53 -43.75 28.05
CA PRO A 11 -3.73 -43.51 26.84
C PRO A 11 -4.57 -43.20 25.59
N GLY A 12 -5.88 -43.46 25.62
CA GLY A 12 -6.78 -43.23 24.48
C GLY A 12 -7.06 -41.76 24.17
N LEU A 13 -7.00 -40.86 25.16
CA LEU A 13 -7.33 -39.44 24.95
C LEU A 13 -6.21 -38.70 24.22
N LEU A 14 -4.94 -39.01 24.55
CA LEU A 14 -3.75 -38.45 23.91
C LEU A 14 -3.64 -38.81 22.43
N LEU A 15 -4.00 -40.06 22.08
CA LEU A 15 -3.96 -40.54 20.69
C LEU A 15 -4.98 -39.81 19.81
N ALA A 16 -6.19 -39.55 20.33
CA ALA A 16 -7.24 -38.83 19.61
C ALA A 16 -6.86 -37.37 19.34
N THR A 17 -6.29 -36.66 20.33
CA THR A 17 -5.80 -35.28 20.13
C THR A 17 -4.69 -35.19 19.09
N ASN A 18 -3.75 -36.14 19.09
CA ASN A 18 -2.66 -36.16 18.12
C ASN A 18 -3.15 -36.39 16.68
N LEU A 19 -4.19 -37.22 16.50
CA LEU A 19 -4.79 -37.46 15.18
C LEU A 19 -5.54 -36.23 14.64
N VAL A 20 -6.26 -35.50 15.50
CA VAL A 20 -6.94 -34.26 15.12
C VAL A 20 -5.93 -33.17 14.75
N GLN A 21 -4.85 -33.06 15.51
CA GLN A 21 -3.79 -32.08 15.23
C GLN A 21 -3.07 -32.39 13.92
N LEU A 22 -2.79 -33.67 13.64
CA LEU A 22 -2.22 -34.09 12.36
C LEU A 22 -3.16 -33.80 11.18
N ALA A 23 -4.47 -34.06 11.33
CA ALA A 23 -5.46 -33.77 10.30
C ALA A 23 -5.54 -32.25 9.98
N ASN A 24 -5.48 -31.40 11.01
CA ASN A 24 -5.47 -29.94 10.85
C ASN A 24 -4.19 -29.46 10.15
N SER A 25 -3.02 -30.00 10.51
CA SER A 25 -1.76 -29.68 9.85
C SER A 25 -1.76 -30.08 8.36
N ILE A 26 -2.34 -31.24 8.03
CA ILE A 26 -2.48 -31.69 6.64
C ILE A 26 -3.44 -30.78 5.86
N ALA A 27 -4.56 -30.37 6.47
CA ALA A 27 -5.51 -29.46 5.83
C ALA A 27 -4.88 -28.08 5.55
N HIS A 28 -4.13 -27.54 6.51
CA HIS A 28 -3.41 -26.28 6.35
C HIS A 28 -2.34 -26.36 5.25
N ALA A 29 -1.55 -27.44 5.22
CA ALA A 29 -0.55 -27.66 4.17
C ALA A 29 -1.18 -27.74 2.77
N ARG A 30 -2.34 -28.40 2.63
CA ARG A 30 -3.07 -28.45 1.36
C ARG A 30 -3.56 -27.07 0.92
N SER A 31 -4.07 -26.26 1.85
CA SER A 31 -4.49 -24.88 1.57
C SER A 31 -3.33 -24.03 1.05
N LEU A 32 -2.15 -24.13 1.67
CA LEU A 32 -0.96 -23.39 1.23
C LEU A 32 -0.49 -23.81 -0.17
N VAL A 33 -0.52 -25.10 -0.47
CA VAL A 33 -0.16 -25.61 -1.81
C VAL A 33 -1.14 -25.13 -2.88
N THR A 34 -2.44 -25.11 -2.58
CA THR A 34 -3.46 -24.58 -3.51
C THR A 34 -3.27 -23.08 -3.76
N ALA A 35 -3.00 -22.29 -2.72
CA ALA A 35 -2.74 -20.85 -2.85
C ALA A 35 -1.46 -20.55 -3.64
N ALA A 36 -0.40 -21.33 -3.42
CA ALA A 36 0.84 -21.21 -4.18
C ALA A 36 0.62 -21.54 -5.67
N TYR A 37 -0.21 -22.54 -5.97
CA TYR A 37 -0.53 -22.92 -7.35
C TYR A 37 -1.42 -21.88 -8.06
N SER A 38 -2.40 -21.29 -7.38
CA SER A 38 -3.18 -20.18 -7.96
C SER A 38 -2.30 -18.97 -8.26
N HIS A 39 -1.42 -18.60 -7.33
CA HIS A 39 -0.51 -17.47 -7.51
C HIS A 39 0.48 -17.72 -8.67
N ALA A 40 1.05 -18.91 -8.77
CA ALA A 40 1.92 -19.29 -9.90
C ALA A 40 1.19 -19.22 -11.24
N ARG A 41 -0.09 -19.63 -11.28
CA ARG A 41 -0.91 -19.55 -12.50
C ARG A 41 -1.25 -18.12 -12.89
N GLU A 42 -1.48 -17.25 -11.91
CA GLU A 42 -1.71 -15.82 -12.13
C GLU A 42 -0.46 -15.12 -12.67
N ILE A 43 0.72 -15.42 -12.12
CA ILE A 43 2.00 -14.93 -12.63
C ILE A 43 2.20 -15.38 -14.08
N ALA A 44 2.03 -16.67 -14.38
CA ALA A 44 2.17 -17.20 -15.74
C ALA A 44 1.17 -16.55 -16.71
N THR A 45 -0.05 -16.24 -16.25
CA THR A 45 -1.05 -15.54 -17.06
C THR A 45 -0.66 -14.08 -17.30
N ALA A 46 -0.13 -13.40 -16.28
CA ALA A 46 0.38 -12.03 -16.40
C ALA A 46 1.57 -11.95 -17.37
N GLU A 47 2.49 -12.90 -17.30
CA GLU A 47 3.63 -13.02 -18.22
C GLU A 47 3.17 -13.25 -19.67
N ALA A 48 2.23 -14.19 -19.89
CA ALA A 48 1.68 -14.45 -21.22
C ALA A 48 0.92 -13.24 -21.79
N ASN A 49 0.17 -12.52 -20.95
CA ASN A 49 -0.51 -11.28 -21.36
C ASN A 49 0.49 -10.17 -21.69
N HIS A 50 1.60 -10.08 -20.93
CA HIS A 50 2.66 -9.11 -21.20
C HIS A 50 3.38 -9.40 -22.52
N GLU A 51 3.64 -10.69 -22.82
CA GLU A 51 4.20 -11.12 -24.11
C GLU A 51 3.23 -10.87 -25.27
N ALA A 52 1.94 -11.17 -25.10
CA ALA A 52 0.92 -10.96 -26.14
C ALA A 52 0.61 -9.47 -26.41
N ALA A 53 0.78 -8.60 -25.41
CA ALA A 53 0.50 -7.17 -25.52
C ALA A 53 1.62 -6.37 -26.20
N ASP A 54 2.77 -6.99 -26.49
CA ASP A 54 3.97 -6.33 -27.06
C ASP A 54 4.34 -5.03 -26.31
N PHE A 55 4.07 -5.01 -25.01
CA PHE A 55 4.21 -3.85 -24.13
C PHE A 55 5.53 -3.98 -23.36
N CYS A 56 6.50 -3.06 -23.52
CA CYS A 56 7.80 -3.17 -22.83
C CYS A 56 7.75 -2.82 -21.32
N GLY A 57 6.56 -2.78 -20.71
CA GLY A 57 6.38 -2.67 -19.26
C GLY A 57 6.75 -1.33 -18.62
N ASP A 58 7.19 -0.34 -19.41
CA ASP A 58 7.63 0.96 -18.92
C ASP A 58 7.14 2.09 -19.83
N PRO A 59 6.15 2.90 -19.39
CA PRO A 59 5.65 4.02 -20.18
C PRO A 59 6.67 5.16 -20.35
N TYR A 60 7.85 5.10 -19.72
CA TYR A 60 8.85 6.17 -19.75
C TYR A 60 10.30 5.72 -20.05
N ALA A 61 10.62 4.42 -20.03
CA ALA A 61 11.95 3.91 -20.39
C ALA A 61 11.93 3.20 -21.76
N HIS A 62 12.53 3.81 -22.77
CA HIS A 62 12.48 3.32 -24.16
C HIS A 62 13.84 2.88 -24.72
N ASN A 63 14.67 2.25 -23.88
CA ASN A 63 15.89 1.60 -24.35
C ASN A 63 16.04 0.20 -23.77
N CYS A 64 15.00 -0.63 -23.91
CA CYS A 64 14.97 -1.99 -23.37
C CYS A 64 15.75 -3.01 -24.23
N GLY A 65 16.50 -2.57 -25.25
CA GLY A 65 17.42 -3.40 -26.04
C GLY A 65 16.75 -4.44 -26.95
N ARG A 66 15.41 -4.48 -27.01
CA ARG A 66 14.67 -5.43 -27.86
C ARG A 66 14.51 -4.89 -29.29
N PRO A 67 14.79 -5.70 -30.33
CA PRO A 67 14.82 -5.25 -31.73
C PRO A 67 13.46 -4.88 -32.34
N HIS A 68 12.35 -5.19 -31.65
CA HIS A 68 10.97 -4.95 -32.10
C HIS A 68 10.32 -3.71 -31.45
N CYS A 69 10.96 -3.09 -30.44
CA CYS A 69 10.43 -1.87 -29.85
C CYS A 69 10.60 -0.67 -30.79
N ARG A 70 9.50 -0.18 -31.36
CA ARG A 70 9.48 1.12 -32.04
C ARG A 70 9.70 2.24 -31.01
N PRO A 71 10.41 3.33 -31.33
CA PRO A 71 10.42 4.53 -30.50
C PRO A 71 8.97 4.99 -30.35
N SER A 72 8.44 4.98 -29.13
CA SER A 72 7.09 5.45 -28.88
C SER A 72 7.08 6.97 -28.91
N ASP A 73 6.43 7.56 -29.91
CA ASP A 73 5.78 8.85 -29.67
C ASP A 73 4.72 8.59 -28.59
N SER A 74 4.70 9.42 -27.55
CA SER A 74 3.80 9.34 -26.40
C SER A 74 2.38 8.90 -26.80
N TYR A 75 1.90 7.83 -26.16
CA TYR A 75 0.56 7.26 -26.35
C TYR A 75 -0.54 8.34 -26.40
N THR A 76 -1.20 8.48 -27.55
CA THR A 76 -2.34 9.39 -27.80
C THR A 76 -3.68 8.64 -27.89
N GLY A 77 -3.73 7.37 -27.48
CA GLY A 77 -4.95 6.55 -27.50
C GLY A 77 -5.90 6.85 -26.32
N PRO A 78 -7.20 6.52 -26.44
CA PRO A 78 -8.13 6.63 -25.34
C PRO A 78 -7.74 5.66 -24.21
N GLN A 79 -7.58 6.18 -22.99
CA GLN A 79 -7.31 5.34 -21.82
C GLN A 79 -8.45 4.34 -21.59
N PRO A 80 -8.18 3.04 -21.44
CA PRO A 80 -9.19 2.08 -21.04
C PRO A 80 -9.69 2.42 -19.63
N ALA A 81 -11.01 2.27 -19.41
CA ALA A 81 -11.60 2.48 -18.11
C ALA A 81 -10.96 1.53 -17.08
N LEU A 82 -10.32 2.09 -16.05
CA LEU A 82 -9.77 1.35 -14.92
C LEU A 82 -10.92 0.62 -14.22
N THR A 83 -11.13 -0.64 -14.59
CA THR A 83 -12.10 -1.49 -13.92
C THR A 83 -11.48 -1.86 -12.58
N ARG A 84 -11.97 -1.23 -11.51
CA ARG A 84 -11.51 -1.41 -10.13
C ARG A 84 -11.66 -2.88 -9.73
N ARG A 85 -10.59 -3.67 -9.86
CA ARG A 85 -10.42 -4.96 -9.18
C ARG A 85 -9.19 -4.84 -8.29
N PHE A 86 -9.30 -3.99 -7.27
CA PHE A 86 -8.38 -4.04 -6.13
C PHE A 86 -8.86 -5.16 -5.21
N PHE A 87 -7.91 -6.00 -4.79
CA PHE A 87 -8.04 -7.10 -3.84
C PHE A 87 -9.21 -6.97 -2.85
N GLU A 88 -10.10 -7.96 -2.82
CA GLU A 88 -10.88 -8.24 -1.61
C GLU A 88 -9.91 -8.77 -0.57
N VAL A 89 -9.27 -7.86 0.17
CA VAL A 89 -8.64 -8.20 1.44
C VAL A 89 -9.73 -8.08 2.48
N ASP A 90 -10.13 -9.21 3.07
CA ASP A 90 -11.07 -9.23 4.19
C ASP A 90 -10.55 -8.30 5.29
N ALA A 91 -11.22 -7.18 5.46
CA ALA A 91 -10.84 -6.14 6.39
C ALA A 91 -11.15 -6.58 7.82
N VAL A 92 -10.13 -7.09 8.53
CA VAL A 92 -10.11 -6.97 10.00
C VAL A 92 -9.52 -5.59 10.33
N ALA A 93 -10.24 -4.54 9.94
CA ALA A 93 -9.97 -3.18 10.39
C ALA A 93 -10.98 -2.90 11.51
N GLU A 94 -10.49 -3.02 12.74
CA GLU A 94 -11.17 -2.46 13.91
C GLU A 94 -11.47 -0.98 13.60
N ALA A 95 -12.75 -0.63 13.63
CA ALA A 95 -13.26 0.63 13.09
C ALA A 95 -12.72 1.82 13.89
N ALA A 96 -11.59 2.37 13.44
CA ALA A 96 -11.17 3.71 13.81
C ALA A 96 -12.32 4.68 13.45
N PRO A 97 -12.61 5.68 14.30
CA PRO A 97 -13.69 6.62 14.03
C PRO A 97 -13.44 7.31 12.69
N LEU A 98 -14.48 7.33 11.84
CA LEU A 98 -14.43 8.00 10.55
C LEU A 98 -13.96 9.45 10.76
N PRO A 99 -12.94 9.94 10.02
CA PRO A 99 -12.53 11.33 10.13
C PRO A 99 -13.73 12.22 9.82
N ALA A 100 -14.00 13.16 10.73
CA ALA A 100 -15.18 13.99 10.74
C ALA A 100 -15.32 14.76 9.40
N GLY A 101 -16.57 14.94 8.98
CA GLY A 101 -16.94 15.80 7.86
C GLY A 101 -16.42 17.23 8.00
N VAL A 102 -16.66 18.05 6.96
CA VAL A 102 -16.35 19.50 6.82
C VAL A 102 -15.55 20.09 8.01
N PRO A 103 -14.24 20.41 7.85
CA PRO A 103 -13.39 20.86 8.95
C PRO A 103 -13.94 22.05 9.73
N GLU A 104 -13.52 22.20 10.99
CA GLU A 104 -13.92 23.34 11.82
C GLU A 104 -13.58 24.68 11.13
N GLY A 105 -14.54 25.60 11.11
CA GLY A 105 -14.42 26.89 10.42
C GLY A 105 -14.74 26.86 8.92
N TRP A 106 -15.01 25.69 8.33
CA TRP A 106 -15.42 25.56 6.93
C TRP A 106 -16.93 25.31 6.82
N LYS A 107 -17.56 25.85 5.75
CA LYS A 107 -18.97 25.62 5.42
C LYS A 107 -19.09 25.21 3.96
N LEU A 108 -19.80 24.12 3.67
CA LEU A 108 -20.14 23.75 2.30
C LEU A 108 -21.16 24.72 1.73
N VAL A 109 -20.87 25.24 0.53
CA VAL A 109 -21.74 26.15 -0.21
C VAL A 109 -21.99 25.55 -1.60
N PRO A 110 -23.23 25.57 -2.11
CA PRO A 110 -23.50 25.19 -3.50
C PRO A 110 -22.64 25.98 -4.47
N MET A 111 -22.14 25.31 -5.52
CA MET A 111 -21.36 25.96 -6.58
C MET A 111 -22.14 27.10 -7.25
N GLU A 112 -23.45 26.91 -7.41
CA GLU A 112 -24.37 27.92 -7.90
C GLU A 112 -25.26 28.41 -6.74
N PRO A 113 -25.29 29.73 -6.44
CA PRO A 113 -26.16 30.26 -5.39
C PRO A 113 -27.62 29.88 -5.61
N THR A 114 -28.28 29.41 -4.56
CA THR A 114 -29.71 29.08 -4.63
C THR A 114 -30.54 30.37 -4.78
N PRO A 115 -31.81 30.28 -5.24
CA PRO A 115 -32.72 31.41 -5.26
C PRO A 115 -32.79 32.15 -3.90
N GLU A 116 -32.85 31.40 -2.80
CA GLU A 116 -32.92 31.95 -1.44
C GLU A 116 -31.64 32.68 -1.04
N MET A 117 -30.47 32.17 -1.48
CA MET A 117 -29.20 32.86 -1.29
C MET A 117 -29.15 34.17 -2.08
N ARG A 118 -29.67 34.19 -3.32
CA ARG A 118 -29.74 35.40 -4.15
C ARG A 118 -30.72 36.42 -3.59
N GLU A 119 -31.90 36.00 -3.13
CA GLU A 119 -32.86 36.87 -2.46
C GLU A 119 -32.27 37.47 -1.18
N ALA A 120 -31.57 36.68 -0.38
CA ALA A 120 -30.89 37.16 0.81
C ALA A 120 -29.80 38.20 0.50
N PHE A 121 -29.08 38.03 -0.62
CA PHE A 121 -28.16 39.04 -1.12
C PHE A 121 -28.88 40.34 -1.47
N HIS A 122 -29.93 40.27 -2.28
CA HIS A 122 -30.70 41.45 -2.71
C HIS A 122 -31.34 42.20 -1.53
N ALA A 123 -31.95 41.48 -0.58
CA ALA A 123 -32.52 42.09 0.62
C ALA A 123 -31.46 42.76 1.52
N SER A 124 -30.25 42.19 1.58
CA SER A 124 -29.13 42.83 2.28
C SER A 124 -28.57 44.03 1.53
N TYR A 125 -28.64 44.02 0.19
CA TYR A 125 -28.19 45.11 -0.66
C TYR A 125 -29.11 46.32 -0.55
N GLU A 126 -30.43 46.12 -0.60
CA GLU A 126 -31.44 47.19 -0.40
C GLU A 126 -31.24 47.89 0.95
N ARG A 127 -31.03 47.13 2.04
CA ARG A 127 -30.73 47.71 3.36
C ARG A 127 -29.47 48.57 3.37
N TYR A 128 -28.43 48.17 2.64
CA TYR A 128 -27.23 48.96 2.49
C TYR A 128 -27.49 50.27 1.73
N GLU A 129 -28.26 50.22 0.63
CA GLU A 129 -28.64 51.43 -0.12
C GLU A 129 -29.47 52.40 0.72
N GLU A 130 -30.28 51.88 1.64
CA GLU A 130 -31.04 52.66 2.63
C GLU A 130 -30.17 53.22 3.77
N GLY A 131 -28.86 52.97 3.77
CA GLY A 131 -27.90 53.46 4.76
C GLY A 131 -27.75 52.58 6.00
N TYR A 132 -28.32 51.37 5.99
CA TYR A 132 -28.28 50.42 7.10
C TYR A 132 -27.43 49.19 6.74
N GLY A 133 -26.12 49.24 7.01
CA GLY A 133 -25.22 48.07 6.94
C GLY A 133 -23.85 48.37 6.36
N GLU A 134 -22.94 47.40 6.46
CA GLU A 134 -21.59 47.47 5.89
C GLU A 134 -21.50 46.57 4.65
N CYS A 135 -21.28 47.20 3.48
CA CYS A 135 -20.92 46.50 2.26
C CYS A 135 -19.40 46.24 2.25
N PRO A 136 -18.90 45.07 1.81
CA PRO A 136 -19.65 43.92 1.26
C PRO A 136 -19.98 42.80 2.28
N ASP A 137 -19.50 42.90 3.52
CA ASP A 137 -19.55 41.82 4.50
C ASP A 137 -20.97 41.41 4.92
N SER A 138 -21.90 42.36 4.99
CA SER A 138 -23.30 42.08 5.37
C SER A 138 -24.02 41.19 4.35
N GLN A 139 -23.77 41.42 3.06
CA GLN A 139 -24.35 40.68 1.94
C GLN A 139 -23.82 39.24 1.92
N TRP A 140 -22.50 39.07 2.09
CA TRP A 140 -21.85 37.77 2.20
C TRP A 140 -22.40 36.95 3.38
N LYS A 141 -22.51 37.59 4.57
CA LYS A 141 -23.08 36.95 5.77
C LYS A 141 -24.56 36.57 5.58
N ALA A 142 -25.33 37.36 4.82
CA ALA A 142 -26.72 37.02 4.49
C ALA A 142 -26.81 35.78 3.58
N MET A 143 -25.96 35.67 2.57
CA MET A 143 -25.88 34.49 1.70
C MET A 143 -25.46 33.24 2.48
N LEU A 144 -24.43 33.35 3.34
CA LEU A 144 -23.96 32.23 4.15
C LEU A 144 -25.03 31.72 5.13
N ARG A 145 -25.89 32.59 5.67
CA ARG A 145 -27.00 32.17 6.55
C ARG A 145 -28.06 31.36 5.80
N ASN A 146 -28.27 31.64 4.51
CA ASN A 146 -29.26 30.98 3.66
C ASN A 146 -28.67 29.83 2.85
N THR A 147 -27.41 29.48 3.07
CA THR A 147 -26.79 28.32 2.42
C THR A 147 -27.43 27.03 2.93
N PRO A 148 -27.98 26.18 2.03
CA PRO A 148 -28.57 24.92 2.43
C PRO A 148 -27.50 24.00 3.03
N THR A 149 -27.89 23.25 4.06
CA THR A 149 -27.04 22.22 4.65
C THR A 149 -27.26 20.92 3.86
N PRO A 150 -26.22 20.32 3.26
CA PRO A 150 -26.39 19.04 2.55
C PRO A 150 -26.95 17.93 3.47
N PRO A 151 -27.40 16.79 2.95
CA PRO A 151 -27.73 15.63 3.77
C PRO A 151 -26.47 15.03 4.43
N ALA A 152 -26.63 14.46 5.64
CA ALA A 152 -25.58 13.84 6.46
C ALA A 152 -24.56 12.95 5.71
N PRO A 153 -24.95 12.11 4.73
CA PRO A 153 -24.00 11.25 4.02
C PRO A 153 -23.03 12.04 3.12
N GLU A 154 -23.47 13.16 2.54
CA GLU A 154 -22.63 13.98 1.65
C GLU A 154 -21.62 14.83 2.44
N GLN A 155 -21.93 15.10 3.70
CA GLN A 155 -21.06 15.82 4.63
C GLN A 155 -19.97 14.94 5.20
N GLN A 156 -20.21 13.63 5.24
CA GLN A 156 -19.34 12.62 5.82
C GLN A 156 -18.61 11.83 4.72
N ARG A 157 -18.05 12.51 3.72
CA ARG A 157 -17.12 11.85 2.81
C ARG A 157 -15.87 11.52 3.62
N ALA A 158 -15.72 10.24 3.99
CA ALA A 158 -14.55 9.76 4.72
C ALA A 158 -13.28 10.22 4.01
N VAL A 159 -12.48 11.03 4.70
CA VAL A 159 -11.14 11.38 4.24
C VAL A 159 -10.33 10.08 4.25
N PHE A 160 -9.83 9.68 3.09
CA PHE A 160 -8.86 8.58 3.03
C PHE A 160 -7.58 9.07 3.72
N ALA A 161 -7.29 8.52 4.90
CA ALA A 161 -6.06 8.77 5.61
C ALA A 161 -5.08 7.63 5.34
N ILE A 162 -3.87 7.98 4.92
CA ILE A 162 -2.75 7.04 4.90
C ILE A 162 -2.33 6.84 6.37
N PRO A 163 -2.19 5.59 6.86
CA PRO A 163 -1.71 5.34 8.21
C PRO A 163 -0.37 6.04 8.49
N ASP A 164 -0.16 6.45 9.73
CA ASP A 164 1.10 7.04 10.15
C ASP A 164 2.27 6.08 9.89
N MET A 165 3.36 6.62 9.35
CA MET A 165 4.60 5.89 9.13
C MET A 165 5.60 6.23 10.22
N ASP A 166 6.12 5.22 10.91
CA ASP A 166 7.25 5.40 11.81
C ASP A 166 8.55 5.70 11.04
N GLU A 167 9.58 6.10 11.77
CA GLU A 167 10.89 6.46 11.20
C GLU A 167 11.53 5.30 10.42
N HIS A 168 11.31 4.04 10.82
CA HIS A 168 11.89 2.89 10.15
C HIS A 168 11.20 2.61 8.82
N LEU A 169 9.87 2.68 8.77
CA LEU A 169 9.10 2.58 7.53
C LEU A 169 9.48 3.70 6.55
N LEU A 170 9.68 4.92 7.04
CA LEU A 170 10.19 6.03 6.23
C LEU A 170 11.59 5.71 5.64
N GLN A 171 12.49 5.15 6.44
CA GLN A 171 13.84 4.77 5.97
C GLN A 171 13.84 3.62 4.95
N ILE A 172 12.89 2.68 5.06
CA ILE A 172 12.78 1.53 4.16
C ILE A 172 12.07 1.95 2.86
N LEU A 173 10.86 2.49 2.96
CA LEU A 173 10.01 2.81 1.82
C LEU A 173 10.49 4.06 1.06
N GLY A 174 11.17 4.99 1.74
CA GLY A 174 11.73 6.19 1.14
C GLY A 174 13.08 5.98 0.43
N ARG A 175 13.61 4.75 0.36
CA ARG A 175 14.94 4.49 -0.20
C ARG A 175 14.95 4.65 -1.72
N PRO A 176 15.76 5.57 -2.28
CA PRO A 176 15.79 5.79 -3.72
C PRO A 176 16.56 4.67 -4.46
N ASN A 177 16.18 4.38 -5.71
CA ASN A 177 16.67 3.23 -6.49
C ASN A 177 18.20 3.14 -6.55
N PHE A 178 18.88 4.28 -6.73
CA PHE A 178 20.34 4.34 -6.84
C PHE A 178 21.08 3.94 -5.54
N ARG A 179 20.38 3.85 -4.40
CA ARG A 179 20.93 3.34 -3.12
C ARG A 179 20.71 1.84 -2.94
N CYS A 180 19.98 1.18 -3.83
CA CYS A 180 19.63 -0.24 -3.71
C CYS A 180 20.59 -1.17 -4.49
N GLY A 181 21.27 -0.68 -5.54
CA GLY A 181 22.08 -1.54 -6.41
C GLY A 181 23.19 -2.33 -5.69
N HIS A 182 23.94 -1.69 -4.78
CA HIS A 182 24.99 -2.39 -4.03
C HIS A 182 24.41 -3.45 -3.08
N ILE A 183 23.25 -3.19 -2.48
CA ILE A 183 22.57 -4.15 -1.60
C ILE A 183 22.06 -5.32 -2.44
N ALA A 184 21.40 -5.04 -3.56
CA ALA A 184 20.92 -6.06 -4.50
C ALA A 184 22.07 -6.96 -5.00
N GLN A 185 23.24 -6.39 -5.28
CA GLN A 185 24.42 -7.16 -5.65
C GLN A 185 24.89 -8.10 -4.53
N VAL A 186 24.93 -7.62 -3.28
CA VAL A 186 25.25 -8.49 -2.13
C VAL A 186 24.19 -9.59 -1.98
N LEU A 187 22.91 -9.27 -2.07
CA LEU A 187 21.84 -10.28 -1.97
C LEU A 187 21.95 -11.34 -3.08
N ARG A 188 22.35 -10.98 -4.30
CA ARG A 188 22.65 -11.94 -5.37
C ARG A 188 23.83 -12.86 -5.02
N LEU A 189 24.89 -12.34 -4.42
CA LEU A 189 26.00 -13.17 -3.92
C LEU A 189 25.48 -14.18 -2.88
N GLY A 190 24.54 -13.77 -2.02
CA GLY A 190 23.85 -14.64 -1.08
C GLY A 190 22.84 -15.61 -1.71
N GLY A 191 22.73 -15.66 -3.04
CA GLY A 191 21.88 -16.59 -3.78
C GLY A 191 20.51 -16.06 -4.20
N ALA A 192 20.20 -14.78 -3.98
CA ALA A 192 18.92 -14.21 -4.41
C ALA A 192 18.87 -13.96 -5.93
N GLU A 193 17.79 -14.37 -6.58
CA GLU A 193 17.55 -14.08 -8.00
C GLU A 193 16.90 -12.69 -8.14
N ILE A 194 17.71 -11.68 -8.52
CA ILE A 194 17.25 -10.29 -8.67
C ILE A 194 17.64 -9.78 -10.06
N ASN A 195 16.66 -9.33 -10.84
CA ASN A 195 16.92 -8.72 -12.15
C ASN A 195 17.76 -7.42 -12.00
N PRO A 196 18.78 -7.17 -12.85
CA PRO A 196 19.65 -5.99 -12.77
C PRO A 196 19.00 -4.65 -13.19
N LYS A 197 17.73 -4.65 -13.58
CA LYS A 197 16.96 -3.40 -13.78
C LYS A 197 16.71 -2.71 -12.43
N ALA A 198 16.97 -1.40 -12.36
CA ALA A 198 17.02 -0.62 -11.12
C ALA A 198 15.72 -0.68 -10.29
N GLU A 199 14.55 -0.72 -10.95
CA GLU A 199 13.24 -0.87 -10.31
C GLU A 199 13.10 -2.23 -9.61
N HIS A 200 13.63 -3.29 -10.21
CA HIS A 200 13.62 -4.64 -9.62
C HIS A 200 14.59 -4.72 -8.44
N GLU A 201 15.76 -4.10 -8.55
CA GLU A 201 16.72 -4.00 -7.44
C GLU A 201 16.13 -3.24 -6.25
N GLN A 202 15.46 -2.11 -6.51
CA GLN A 202 14.78 -1.36 -5.46
C GLN A 202 13.69 -2.19 -4.80
N ALA A 203 12.80 -2.80 -5.60
CA ALA A 203 11.70 -3.60 -5.09
C ALA A 203 12.19 -4.76 -4.22
N ALA A 204 13.20 -5.51 -4.67
CA ALA A 204 13.77 -6.63 -3.93
C ALA A 204 14.39 -6.17 -2.59
N VAL A 205 15.14 -5.06 -2.59
CA VAL A 205 15.78 -4.52 -1.38
C VAL A 205 14.73 -3.99 -0.39
N VAL A 206 13.73 -3.24 -0.86
CA VAL A 206 12.64 -2.73 -0.02
C VAL A 206 11.85 -3.88 0.59
N HIS A 207 11.50 -4.88 -0.22
CA HIS A 207 10.78 -6.07 0.24
C HIS A 207 11.57 -6.85 1.30
N TRP A 208 12.88 -7.05 1.08
CA TRP A 208 13.77 -7.71 2.03
C TRP A 208 13.88 -6.94 3.36
N MET A 209 14.13 -5.63 3.30
CA MET A 209 14.20 -4.79 4.51
C MET A 209 12.86 -4.75 5.26
N LEU A 210 11.74 -4.66 4.54
CA LEU A 210 10.41 -4.70 5.13
C LEU A 210 10.13 -6.04 5.81
N THR A 211 10.57 -7.15 5.21
CA THR A 211 10.47 -8.49 5.84
C THR A 211 11.26 -8.54 7.16
N LEU A 212 12.49 -7.99 7.17
CA LEU A 212 13.28 -7.90 8.39
C LEU A 212 12.65 -6.98 9.44
N TYR A 213 12.01 -5.89 9.02
CA TYR A 213 11.28 -5.00 9.90
C TYR A 213 10.08 -5.67 10.54
N LEU A 214 9.27 -6.39 9.76
CA LEU A 214 8.14 -7.16 10.28
C LEU A 214 8.59 -8.26 11.25
N ALA A 215 9.78 -8.85 11.06
CA ALA A 215 10.31 -9.89 11.93
C ALA A 215 11.00 -9.37 13.20
N HIS A 216 11.67 -8.21 13.15
CA HIS A 216 12.58 -7.74 14.21
C HIS A 216 12.26 -6.35 14.76
N GLY A 217 11.24 -5.66 14.23
CA GLY A 217 10.88 -4.30 14.60
C GLY A 217 12.07 -3.35 14.45
N ALA A 218 12.28 -2.47 15.44
CA ALA A 218 13.37 -1.48 15.44
C ALA A 218 14.79 -2.06 15.25
N LYS A 219 15.00 -3.37 15.47
CA LYS A 219 16.30 -4.05 15.31
C LYS A 219 16.60 -4.51 13.88
N TRP A 220 15.69 -4.29 12.93
CA TRP A 220 15.84 -4.74 11.55
C TRP A 220 17.16 -4.31 10.91
N TRP A 221 17.65 -3.11 11.24
CA TRP A 221 18.88 -2.55 10.66
C TRP A 221 20.13 -3.32 11.12
N GLU A 222 20.14 -3.79 12.37
CA GLU A 222 21.23 -4.60 12.92
C GLU A 222 21.29 -5.94 12.18
N VAL A 223 20.13 -6.60 12.05
CA VAL A 223 20.01 -7.87 11.34
C VAL A 223 20.39 -7.72 9.86
N ALA A 224 19.91 -6.67 9.20
CA ALA A 224 20.26 -6.38 7.81
C ALA A 224 21.77 -6.16 7.63
N THR A 225 22.39 -5.42 8.55
CA THR A 225 23.82 -5.11 8.53
C THR A 225 24.67 -6.37 8.72
N GLU A 226 24.32 -7.21 9.69
CA GLU A 226 25.02 -8.46 9.94
C GLU A 226 24.86 -9.45 8.79
N GLU A 227 23.68 -9.52 8.16
CA GLU A 227 23.45 -10.38 7.01
C GLU A 227 24.26 -9.95 5.78
N ILE A 228 24.33 -8.64 5.51
CA ILE A 228 25.20 -8.09 4.45
C ILE A 228 26.67 -8.44 4.72
N LYS A 229 27.14 -8.25 5.95
CA LYS A 229 28.53 -8.60 6.33
C LYS A 229 28.79 -10.10 6.17
N ARG A 230 27.85 -10.94 6.59
CA ARG A 230 27.94 -12.41 6.47
C ARG A 230 28.15 -12.80 5.01
N ILE A 231 27.28 -12.34 4.11
CA ILE A 231 27.37 -12.64 2.68
C ILE A 231 28.68 -12.12 2.09
N GLN A 232 29.08 -10.89 2.41
CA GLN A 232 30.34 -10.34 1.92
C GLN A 232 31.57 -11.12 2.43
N SER A 233 31.53 -11.64 3.65
CA SER A 233 32.63 -12.45 4.21
C SER A 233 32.74 -13.83 3.56
N GLU A 234 31.62 -14.39 3.10
CA GLU A 234 31.57 -15.66 2.36
C GLU A 234 32.01 -15.48 0.89
N HIS A 235 31.86 -14.26 0.35
CA HIS A 235 32.19 -13.90 -1.02
C HIS A 235 33.17 -12.71 -1.07
N PRO A 236 34.42 -12.88 -0.59
CA PRO A 236 35.41 -11.81 -0.63
C PRO A 236 35.66 -11.38 -2.07
N ALA A 237 35.78 -10.08 -2.30
CA ALA A 237 36.16 -9.55 -3.60
C ALA A 237 37.56 -10.07 -3.98
N GLU A 238 37.72 -10.58 -5.21
CA GLU A 238 39.06 -10.89 -5.71
C GLU A 238 39.91 -9.61 -5.69
N PRO A 239 41.17 -9.67 -5.21
CA PRO A 239 42.06 -8.52 -5.29
C PRO A 239 42.25 -8.17 -6.76
N SER A 240 41.83 -6.97 -7.16
CA SER A 240 42.05 -6.49 -8.53
C SER A 240 43.56 -6.47 -8.79
N LEU A 241 44.03 -7.34 -9.69
CA LEU A 241 45.37 -7.24 -10.24
C LEU A 241 45.44 -5.91 -10.97
N GLY A 242 46.04 -4.91 -10.32
CA GLY A 242 46.22 -3.56 -10.87
C GLY A 242 46.96 -3.65 -12.20
N GLY A 243 46.32 -3.16 -13.26
CA GLY A 243 46.99 -2.90 -14.53
C GLY A 243 47.91 -1.70 -14.36
N GLU A 244 49.19 -1.91 -14.66
CA GLU A 244 50.18 -0.88 -14.98
C GLU A 244 49.83 -0.15 -16.29
#